data_AF-A0A357CFC0-F1
#
_entry.id   AF-A0A357CFC0-F1
#
_cell.length_a   1.000
_cell.length_b   1.000
_cell.length_c   1.000
_cell.angle_alpha   90.00
_cell.angle_beta   90.00
_cell.angle_gamma   90.00
#
_symmetry.space_group_name_H-M   'P 1'
#
loop_
_entity.id
_entity.type
_entity.pdbx_description
1 polymer ?
#
loop_
_entity_poly.entity_id
_entity_poly.type
_entity_poly.pdbx_seq_one_letter_code
_entity_poly.pdbx_strand_id
1 'polypeptide(L)' 'NRGVEIDSNVADDARSVIREQVEMGVAVRVAVLQALARHLPNQ' A
#
# COMPACT_ATOMS: atom_id res chain seq x y z
N ASN A 1 9.92 6.42 7.95
CA ASN A 1 10.88 6.20 9.05
C ASN A 1 10.45 6.96 10.32
N ARG A 2 9.96 6.25 11.36
CA ARG A 2 9.48 6.88 12.61
C ARG A 2 10.60 7.65 13.31
N GLY A 3 10.30 8.82 13.86
CA GLY A 3 11.26 9.65 14.60
C GLY A 3 12.31 10.36 13.72
N VAL A 4 12.25 10.18 12.40
CA VAL A 4 13.12 10.86 11.43
C VAL A 4 12.30 11.60 10.38
N GLU A 5 11.40 10.89 9.69
CA GLU A 5 10.55 11.45 8.62
C GLU A 5 9.09 11.63 9.07
N ILE A 6 8.65 10.82 10.03
CA ILE A 6 7.28 10.82 10.53
C ILE A 6 7.36 10.81 12.05
N ASP A 7 6.69 11.77 12.67
CA ASP A 7 6.57 11.82 14.13
C ASP A 7 5.89 10.54 14.65
N SER A 8 6.46 9.91 15.67
CA SER A 8 5.94 8.65 16.21
C SER A 8 4.52 8.80 16.75
N ASN A 9 4.18 9.94 17.36
CA ASN A 9 2.83 10.18 17.87
C ASN A 9 1.83 10.26 16.72
N VAL A 10 2.22 10.79 15.56
CA VAL A 10 1.36 10.82 14.36
C VAL A 10 1.24 9.43 13.75
N ALA A 11 2.35 8.69 13.65
CA ALA A 11 2.36 7.36 13.06
C ALA A 11 1.52 6.35 13.87
N ASP A 12 1.50 6.51 15.19
CA ASP A 12 0.87 5.58 16.14
C ASP A 12 -0.46 6.10 16.73
N ASP A 13 -0.94 7.29 16.31
CA ASP A 13 -2.26 7.83 16.68
C ASP A 13 -3.39 6.88 16.25
N ALA A 14 -4.47 6.81 17.02
CA ALA A 14 -5.64 5.98 16.68
C ALA A 14 -6.32 6.37 15.35
N ARG A 15 -6.11 7.60 14.88
CA ARG A 15 -6.59 8.12 13.59
C ARG A 15 -5.56 7.93 12.46
N SER A 16 -4.41 7.32 12.74
CA SER A 16 -3.39 7.03 11.74
C SER A 16 -3.95 6.06 10.69
N VAL A 17 -3.83 6.43 9.42
CA VAL A 17 -4.29 5.63 8.27
C VAL A 17 -3.16 4.89 7.56
N ILE A 18 -1.93 4.90 8.10
CA ILE A 18 -0.76 4.34 7.43
C ILE A 18 -0.96 2.85 7.10
N ARG A 19 -1.52 2.08 8.03
CA ARG A 19 -1.77 0.64 7.81
C ARG A 19 -2.82 0.41 6.73
N GLU A 20 -3.94 1.14 6.79
CA GLU A 20 -4.99 1.06 5.76
C GLU A 20 -4.44 1.46 4.39
N GLN A 21 -3.65 2.54 4.29
CA GLN A 21 -3.01 2.96 3.05
C GLN A 21 -2.05 1.89 2.47
N VAL A 22 -1.29 1.19 3.31
CA VAL A 22 -0.43 0.08 2.88
C VAL A 22 -1.27 -1.07 2.32
N GLU A 23 -2.32 -1.47 3.04
CA GLU A 23 -3.25 -2.52 2.61
C GLU A 23 -3.92 -2.18 1.27
N MET A 24 -4.44 -0.95 1.15
CA MET A 24 -5.04 -0.44 -0.09
C MET A 24 -4.02 -0.38 -1.23
N GLY A 25 -2.78 0.05 -0.96
CA GLY A 25 -1.71 0.07 -1.95
C GLY A 25 -1.35 -1.33 -2.47
N VAL A 26 -1.36 -2.34 -1.61
CA VAL A 26 -1.19 -3.75 -2.01
C VAL A 26 -2.36 -4.19 -2.89
N ALA A 27 -3.59 -3.91 -2.48
CA ALA A 27 -4.78 -4.26 -3.26
C ALA A 27 -4.74 -3.67 -4.68
N VAL A 28 -4.38 -2.39 -4.81
CA VAL A 28 -4.24 -1.73 -6.13
C VAL A 28 -3.16 -2.41 -6.97
N ARG A 29 -1.99 -2.68 -6.40
CA ARG A 29 -0.89 -3.35 -7.14
C ARG A 29 -1.30 -4.74 -7.61
N VAL A 30 -1.98 -5.52 -6.76
CA VAL A 30 -2.51 -6.83 -7.13
C VAL A 30 -3.55 -6.70 -8.25
N ALA A 31 -4.47 -5.74 -8.16
CA ALA A 31 -5.47 -5.50 -9.20
C ALA A 31 -4.83 -5.12 -10.55
N VAL A 32 -3.78 -4.27 -10.53
CA VAL A 32 -3.02 -3.91 -11.73
C VAL A 32 -2.30 -5.11 -12.31
N LEU A 33 -1.60 -5.90 -11.49
CA LEU A 33 -0.91 -7.11 -11.96
C LEU A 33 -1.89 -8.12 -12.54
N GLN A 34 -3.04 -8.33 -11.90
CA GLN A 34 -4.11 -9.18 -12.43
C GLN A 34 -4.65 -8.63 -13.76
N ALA A 35 -4.83 -7.31 -13.88
CA ALA A 35 -5.29 -6.70 -15.12
C ALA A 35 -4.29 -6.88 -16.27
N LEU A 36 -2.99 -6.70 -16.00
CA LEU A 36 -1.94 -6.95 -16.98
C LEU A 36 -1.86 -8.43 -17.34
N ALA A 37 -1.86 -9.33 -16.35
CA ALA A 37 -1.77 -10.78 -16.55
C ALA A 37 -2.85 -11.34 -17.49
N ARG A 38 -4.07 -10.77 -17.48
CA ARG A 38 -5.13 -11.14 -18.43
C ARG A 38 -4.80 -10.88 -19.89
N HIS A 39 -3.83 -10.00 -20.17
CA HIS A 39 -3.45 -9.58 -21.52
C HIS A 39 -2.02 -10.01 -21.89
N LEU A 40 -1.32 -10.74 -21.01
CA LEU A 40 -0.03 -11.33 -21.40
C LEU A 40 -0.30 -12.51 -22.35
N PRO A 41 0.32 -12.56 -23.53
CA PRO A 41 0.28 -13.75 -24.36
C PRO A 41 0.95 -14.89 -23.60
N ASN A 42 0.25 -16.02 -23.47
CA ASN A 42 0.85 -17.27 -23.00
C ASN A 42 1.83 -17.73 -24.09
N GLN A 43 3.10 -17.34 -23.96
CA GLN A 43 4.21 -17.92 -24.71
C GLN A 43 4.57 -19.27 -24.12
#